data_AF-A0A925G2E6-F1
#
_entry.id   AF-A0A925G2E6-F1
#
_cell.length_a   1.000
_cell.length_b   1.000
_cell.length_c   1.000
_cell.angle_alpha   90.00
_cell.angle_beta   90.00
_cell.angle_gamma   90.00
#
_symmetry.space_group_name_H-M   'P 1'
#
loop_
_entity.id
_entity.type
_entity.pdbx_description
1 polymer ?
#
loop_
_entity_poly.entity_id
_entity_poly.type
_entity_poly.pdbx_seq_one_letter_code
_entity_poly.pdbx_strand_id
1 'polypeptide(L)' 'MQMNRKAYNSDLTDAEWALLAPFIPSALPGGRSRQHDMREVLDAIFYISRGGCAWRLLPHEFPPWQTVYHYFRA' A
#
# COMPACT_ATOMS: atom_id res chain seq x y z
N MET A 1 -3.78 1.20 13.44
CA MET A 1 -4.35 -0.11 13.08
C MET A 1 -3.20 -1.10 13.13
N GLN A 2 -3.32 -2.17 13.92
CA GLN A 2 -2.20 -3.07 14.21
C GLN A 2 -1.88 -3.89 12.95
N MET A 3 -0.72 -3.68 12.35
CA MET A 3 -0.23 -4.53 11.26
C MET A 3 0.04 -5.91 11.85
N ASN A 4 -0.82 -6.89 11.56
CA ASN A 4 -0.72 -8.25 12.08
C ASN A 4 0.31 -9.11 11.32
N ARG A 5 1.24 -8.44 10.61
CA ARG A 5 2.28 -9.05 9.79
C ARG A 5 3.64 -8.49 10.17
N LYS A 6 4.69 -9.28 9.94
CA LYS A 6 6.07 -8.83 10.14
C LYS A 6 6.38 -7.77 9.07
N ALA A 7 6.89 -6.61 9.50
CA ALA A 7 7.28 -5.55 8.59
C ALA A 7 8.40 -6.02 7.64
N TYR A 8 8.29 -5.62 6.38
CA TYR A 8 9.35 -5.80 5.39
C TYR A 8 10.34 -4.63 5.46
N ASN A 9 11.59 -4.85 5.05
CA ASN A 9 12.59 -3.78 4.96
C ASN A 9 12.25 -2.69 3.91
N SER A 10 11.21 -2.92 3.10
CA SER A 10 10.64 -1.98 2.14
C SER A 10 9.46 -1.17 2.70
N ASP A 11 8.92 -1.54 3.86
CA ASP A 11 7.78 -0.86 4.46
C ASP A 11 8.21 0.52 4.99
N LEU A 12 7.29 1.47 4.92
CA LEU A 12 7.51 2.83 5.42
C LEU A 12 7.62 2.83 6.95
N THR A 13 8.60 3.57 7.45
CA THR A 13 8.62 3.97 8.85
C THR A 13 7.48 4.92 9.16
N ASP A 14 7.09 5.03 10.44
CA ASP A 14 6.04 5.97 10.85
C ASP A 14 6.38 7.42 10.51
N ALA A 15 7.65 7.78 10.54
CA ALA A 15 8.13 9.12 10.18
C ALA A 15 7.98 9.40 8.68
N GLU A 16 8.37 8.46 7.82
CA GLU A 16 8.18 8.60 6.36
C GLU A 16 6.69 8.60 5.99
N TRP A 17 5.91 7.74 6.65
CA TRP A 17 4.46 7.73 6.50
C TRP A 17 3.84 9.08 6.86
N ALA A 18 4.26 9.70 7.96
CA ALA A 18 3.75 11.01 8.37
C ALA A 18 4.03 12.12 7.33
N LEU A 19 5.12 12.00 6.57
CA LEU A 19 5.43 12.93 5.47
C LEU A 19 4.55 12.67 4.24
N LEU A 20 4.24 11.41 3.94
CA LEU A 20 3.47 11.04 2.75
C LEU A 20 1.96 11.13 2.93
N ALA A 21 1.45 10.78 4.11
CA ALA A 21 0.03 10.70 4.41
C ALA A 21 -0.80 11.95 4.00
N PRO A 22 -0.30 13.19 4.18
CA PRO A 22 -1.04 14.39 3.78
C PRO A 22 -1.27 14.52 2.26
N PHE A 23 -0.42 13.89 1.44
CA PHE A 23 -0.53 13.92 -0.02
C PHE A 23 -1.46 12.86 -0.58
N ILE A 24 -1.92 11.93 0.26
CA ILE A 24 -2.81 10.86 -0.17
C ILE A 24 -4.23 11.41 -0.20
N PRO A 25 -4.89 11.46 -1.38
CA PRO A 25 -6.23 12.00 -1.47
C PRO A 25 -7.19 11.18 -0.61
N SER A 26 -8.05 11.89 0.11
CA SER A 26 -9.17 11.28 0.83
C SER A 26 -10.08 10.54 -0.14
N ALA A 27 -10.75 9.50 0.34
CA ALA A 27 -11.71 8.77 -0.48
C ALA A 27 -12.80 9.72 -1.00
N LEU A 28 -13.06 9.70 -2.30
CA LEU A 28 -14.08 10.54 -2.92
C LEU A 28 -15.48 10.14 -2.40
N PRO A 29 -16.33 11.12 -2.04
CA PRO A 29 -17.71 10.84 -1.68
C PRO A 29 -18.49 10.28 -2.88
N GLY A 30 -19.29 9.24 -2.65
CA GLY A 30 -20.13 8.59 -3.68
C GLY A 30 -19.44 7.48 -4.48
N GLY A 31 -18.15 7.24 -4.27
CA GLY A 31 -17.41 6.12 -4.88
C GLY A 31 -17.43 4.85 -4.03
N ARG A 32 -16.81 3.78 -4.56
CA ARG A 32 -16.55 2.56 -3.77
C ARG A 32 -15.70 2.92 -2.56
N SER A 33 -16.14 2.52 -1.37
CA SER A 33 -15.39 2.77 -0.14
C SER A 33 -13.98 2.17 -0.24
N ARG A 34 -12.99 2.93 0.22
CA ARG A 34 -11.61 2.46 0.31
C ARG A 34 -11.55 1.42 1.44
N GLN A 35 -11.48 0.14 1.06
CA GLN A 35 -11.50 -0.98 2.01
C GLN A 35 -10.12 -1.27 2.63
N HIS A 36 -9.04 -0.87 1.96
CA HIS A 36 -7.67 -1.16 2.37
C HIS A 36 -6.97 0.09 2.91
N ASP A 37 -6.10 -0.08 3.90
CA ASP A 37 -5.25 0.99 4.41
C ASP A 37 -4.29 1.46 3.30
N MET A 38 -4.20 2.76 3.10
CA MET A 38 -3.30 3.33 2.08
C MET A 38 -1.84 3.14 2.41
N ARG A 39 -1.51 3.00 3.69
CA ARG A 39 -0.16 2.65 4.11
C ARG A 39 0.22 1.29 3.56
N GLU A 40 -0.64 0.28 3.74
CA GLU A 40 -0.38 -1.07 3.23
C GLU A 40 -0.31 -1.11 1.70
N VAL A 41 -1.10 -0.28 1.01
CA VAL A 41 -1.02 -0.15 -0.45
C VAL A 41 0.34 0.42 -0.87
N LEU A 42 0.82 1.48 -0.21
CA LEU A 42 2.12 2.07 -0.51
C LEU A 42 3.28 1.15 -0.13
N ASP A 43 3.21 0.49 1.01
CA ASP A 43 4.19 -0.52 1.43
C ASP A 43 4.26 -1.66 0.39
N ALA A 44 3.13 -2.10 -0.17
CA ALA A 44 3.09 -3.09 -1.24
C ALA A 44 3.73 -2.57 -2.54
N ILE A 45 3.50 -1.31 -2.90
CA ILE A 45 4.13 -0.67 -4.07
C ILE A 45 5.65 -0.60 -3.86
N PHE A 46 6.12 -0.19 -2.68
CA PHE A 46 7.54 -0.12 -2.39
C PHE A 46 8.20 -1.49 -2.31
N TYR A 47 7.49 -2.51 -1.81
CA TYR A 47 7.95 -3.89 -1.84
C TYR A 47 8.26 -4.34 -3.28
N ILE A 48 7.32 -4.11 -4.20
CA ILE A 48 7.50 -4.46 -5.62
C ILE A 48 8.60 -3.60 -6.26
N SER A 49 8.58 -2.29 -6.02
CA SER A 49 9.53 -1.34 -6.63
C SER A 49 10.97 -1.60 -6.21
N ARG A 50 11.20 -1.94 -4.94
CA ARG A 50 12.54 -2.17 -4.38
C ARG A 50 13.02 -3.61 -4.58
N GLY A 51 12.12 -4.58 -4.46
CA GLY A 51 12.45 -6.01 -4.56
C GLY A 51 12.39 -6.56 -5.99
N GLY A 52 11.65 -5.93 -6.90
CA GLY A 52 11.53 -6.33 -8.30
C GLY A 52 10.76 -7.64 -8.52
N CYS A 53 9.64 -7.87 -7.81
CA CYS A 53 8.83 -9.07 -7.99
C CYS A 53 7.68 -8.87 -9.01
N ALA A 54 7.23 -9.96 -9.62
CA ALA A 54 6.05 -9.92 -10.47
C ALA A 54 4.80 -9.61 -9.62
N TRP A 55 3.89 -8.76 -10.12
CA TRP A 55 2.69 -8.34 -9.41
C TRP A 55 1.84 -9.49 -8.84
N ARG A 56 1.74 -10.60 -9.57
CA ARG A 56 1.00 -11.80 -9.14
C ARG A 56 1.66 -12.58 -8.01
N LEU A 57 2.93 -12.30 -7.73
CA LEU A 57 3.71 -12.89 -6.64
C LEU A 57 3.76 -11.98 -5.40
N LEU A 58 2.97 -10.91 -5.37
CA LEU A 58 2.86 -10.07 -4.18
C LEU A 58 2.42 -10.95 -2.98
N PRO A 59 3.10 -10.86 -1.82
CA PRO A 59 2.73 -11.63 -0.64
C PRO A 59 1.26 -11.43 -0.25
N HIS A 60 0.62 -12.50 0.20
CA HIS A 60 -0.82 -12.51 0.53
C HIS A 60 -1.17 -11.66 1.75
N GLU A 61 -0.17 -11.23 2.52
CA GLU A 61 -0.34 -10.33 3.67
C GLU A 61 -0.61 -8.87 3.23
N PHE A 62 -0.28 -8.52 1.99
CA PHE A 62 -0.60 -7.22 1.41
C PHE A 62 -2.02 -7.21 0.84
N PRO A 63 -2.60 -6.01 0.59
CA PRO A 63 -3.82 -5.88 -0.18
C PRO A 63 -3.72 -6.62 -1.53
N PRO A 64 -4.84 -7.10 -2.10
CA PRO A 64 -4.83 -7.82 -3.37
C PRO A 64 -4.05 -7.06 -4.44
N TRP A 65 -3.17 -7.75 -5.16
CA TRP A 65 -2.28 -7.12 -6.15
C TRP A 65 -3.02 -6.28 -7.18
N GLN A 66 -4.28 -6.62 -7.51
CA GLN A 66 -5.15 -5.85 -8.40
C GLN A 66 -5.47 -4.46 -7.85
N THR A 67 -5.77 -4.39 -6.55
CA THR A 67 -6.00 -3.13 -5.83
C THR A 67 -4.72 -2.31 -5.80
N VAL A 68 -3.60 -2.93 -5.41
CA VAL A 68 -2.29 -2.26 -5.34
C VAL A 68 -1.90 -1.72 -6.73
N TYR A 69 -2.03 -2.55 -7.76
CA TYR A 69 -1.76 -2.15 -9.14
C TYR A 69 -2.69 -1.04 -9.62
N HIS A 70 -3.97 -1.05 -9.23
CA HIS A 70 -4.91 0.03 -9.55
C HIS A 70 -4.44 1.37 -9.00
N TYR A 71 -3.90 1.41 -7.77
CA TYR A 71 -3.32 2.62 -7.20
C TYR A 71 -1.98 3.00 -7.84
N PHE A 72 -1.16 2.01 -8.21
CA PHE A 72 0.12 2.26 -8.87
C PHE A 72 -0.03 2.88 -10.27
N ARG A 73 -1.07 2.48 -11.01
CA ARG A 73 -1.31 2.95 -12.38
C ARG A 73 -2.14 4.24 -12.50
N ALA A 74 -2.71 4.70 -11.39
CA ALA A 74 -3.61 5.85 -11.34
C ALA A 74 -2.81 7.15 -11.33
#